data_AF-A0A9E5P405-F1
#
_entry.id   AF-A0A9E5P405-F1
#
_cell.length_a   1.000
_cell.length_b   1.000
_cell.length_c   1.000
_cell.angle_alpha   90.00
_cell.angle_beta   90.00
_cell.angle_gamma   90.00
#
_symmetry.space_group_name_H-M   'P 1'
#
loop_
_entity.id
_entity.type
_entity.pdbx_description
1 polymer ?
#
loop_
_entity_poly.entity_id
_entity_poly.type
_entity_poly.pdbx_seq_one_letter_code
_entity_poly.pdbx_strand_id
1 'polypeptide(L)'
;MLDASIKLFSERGYRNTSLRAIADAADVNLAAANYHFGSKAQLLEAAFERCISPINDERMRRLRQLQQSSSPPSVEAIVRAFVDL
;
A
#
# COMPACT_ATOMS: atom_id res chain seq x y z
N MET A 1 12.33 -2.82 -6.05
CA MET A 1 11.45 -2.14 -7.01
C MET A 1 10.21 -1.51 -6.36
N LEU A 2 9.44 -2.23 -5.52
CA LEU A 2 8.29 -1.65 -4.82
C LEU A 2 8.66 -0.45 -3.92
N ASP A 3 9.72 -0.55 -3.12
CA ASP A 3 10.14 0.56 -2.24
C ASP A 3 10.50 1.84 -3.02
N ALA A 4 11.24 1.69 -4.12
CA ALA A 4 11.55 2.80 -5.03
C ALA A 4 10.29 3.38 -5.68
N SER A 5 9.31 2.54 -6.01
CA SER A 5 8.03 2.97 -6.58
C SER A 5 7.24 3.79 -5.58
N ILE A 6 7.09 3.29 -4.34
CA ILE A 6 6.42 3.99 -3.24
C ILE A 6 7.05 5.36 -3.04
N LYS A 7 8.38 5.41 -2.89
CA LYS A 7 9.12 6.65 -2.70
C LYS A 7 8.88 7.64 -3.83
N LEU A 8 9.12 7.23 -5.08
CA LEU A 8 9.04 8.14 -6.23
C LEU A 8 7.61 8.60 -6.52
N PHE A 9 6.62 7.70 -6.39
CA PHE A 9 5.22 8.08 -6.53
C PHE A 9 4.78 9.07 -5.44
N SER A 10 5.23 8.90 -4.19
CA SER A 10 4.94 9.83 -3.10
C SER A 10 5.63 11.19 -3.27
N GLU A 11 6.87 11.22 -3.76
CA GLU A 11 7.63 12.47 -3.91
C GLU A 11 7.22 13.28 -5.15
N ARG A 12 6.90 12.60 -6.26
CA ARG A 12 6.75 13.25 -7.59
C ARG A 12 5.33 13.14 -8.13
N GLY A 13 4.49 12.30 -7.54
CA GLY A 13 3.19 11.91 -8.06
C GLY A 13 3.28 10.89 -9.20
N TYR A 14 2.15 10.23 -9.47
CA TYR A 14 2.07 9.19 -10.50
C TYR A 14 2.50 9.72 -11.87
N ARG A 15 1.92 10.82 -12.37
CA ARG A 15 2.16 11.32 -13.73
C ARG A 15 3.64 11.61 -14.01
N ASN A 16 4.38 12.15 -13.05
CA ASN A 16 5.78 12.57 -13.22
C ASN A 16 6.82 11.47 -12.96
N THR A 17 6.37 10.24 -12.64
CA THR A 17 7.26 9.12 -12.33
C THR A 17 7.27 8.12 -13.48
N SER A 18 8.42 7.83 -14.11
CA SER A 18 8.49 6.82 -15.18
C SER A 18 8.91 5.45 -14.64
N LEU A 19 8.54 4.38 -15.33
CA LEU A 19 9.03 3.03 -15.01
C LEU A 19 10.55 2.94 -15.06
N ARG A 20 11.17 3.67 -15.99
CA ARG A 20 12.63 3.77 -16.09
C ARG A 20 13.25 4.41 -14.85
N ALA A 21 12.73 5.56 -14.41
CA ALA A 21 13.23 6.22 -13.20
C ALA A 21 13.11 5.33 -11.96
N ILE A 22 12.05 4.52 -11.87
CA ILE A 22 11.88 3.54 -10.80
C ILE A 22 12.90 2.40 -10.92
N ALA A 23 13.08 1.85 -12.13
CA ALA A 23 14.04 0.77 -12.36
C ALA A 23 15.47 1.22 -12.01
N ASP A 24 15.86 2.42 -12.45
CA ASP A 24 17.14 3.04 -12.14
C ASP A 24 17.31 3.24 -10.63
N ALA A 25 16.28 3.76 -9.93
CA ALA A 25 16.33 3.98 -8.47
C ALA A 25 16.32 2.67 -7.66
N ALA A 26 15.81 1.58 -8.22
CA ALA A 26 15.81 0.26 -7.61
C ALA A 26 17.03 -0.59 -7.97
N ASP A 27 17.93 -0.07 -8.82
CA ASP A 27 19.07 -0.80 -9.39
C ASP A 27 18.66 -2.13 -10.06
N VAL A 28 17.60 -2.07 -10.89
CA VAL A 28 17.08 -3.22 -11.63
C VAL A 28 16.97 -2.93 -13.12
N ASN A 29 17.04 -3.99 -13.93
CA ASN A 29 16.85 -3.90 -15.37
C ASN A 29 15.39 -3.54 -15.72
N LEU A 30 15.20 -2.51 -16.56
CA LEU A 30 13.89 -2.09 -17.06
C LEU A 30 13.11 -3.21 -17.79
N ALA A 31 13.77 -4.10 -18.52
CA ALA A 31 13.12 -5.21 -19.19
C ALA A 31 12.53 -6.21 -18.18
N ALA A 32 13.28 -6.52 -17.12
CA ALA A 32 12.81 -7.38 -16.03
C ALA A 32 11.67 -6.69 -15.24
N ALA A 33 11.80 -5.39 -14.99
CA ALA A 33 10.75 -4.56 -14.40
C ALA A 33 9.43 -4.62 -15.20
N ASN A 34 9.50 -4.48 -16.52
CA ASN A 34 8.34 -4.59 -17.41
C ASN A 34 7.78 -6.01 -17.43
N TYR A 35 8.61 -7.05 -17.36
CA TYR A 35 8.15 -8.43 -17.29
C TYR A 35 7.38 -8.72 -15.99
N HIS A 36 7.90 -8.26 -14.84
CA HIS A 36 7.29 -8.52 -13.53
C HIS A 36 6.00 -7.74 -13.28
N PHE A 37 5.94 -6.48 -13.72
CA PHE A 37 4.82 -5.59 -13.39
C PHE A 37 3.93 -5.26 -14.58
N GLY A 38 4.36 -5.49 -15.82
CA GLY A 38 3.59 -5.21 -17.04
C GLY A 38 3.48 -3.72 -17.36
N SER A 39 2.88 -2.94 -16.47
CA SER A 39 2.61 -1.51 -16.66
C SER A 39 2.89 -0.69 -15.41
N LYS A 40 3.02 0.63 -15.61
CA LYS A 40 3.16 1.61 -14.52
C LYS A 40 1.95 1.60 -13.58
N ALA A 41 0.75 1.34 -14.11
CA ALA A 41 -0.48 1.26 -13.33
C ALA A 41 -0.47 0.03 -12.41
N GLN A 42 -0.12 -1.14 -12.94
CA GLN A 42 0.02 -2.38 -12.16
C GLN A 42 1.13 -2.27 -11.10
N LEU A 43 2.22 -1.56 -11.41
CA LEU A 43 3.25 -1.27 -10.42
C LEU A 43 2.74 -0.35 -9.30
N LEU A 44 1.92 0.65 -9.64
CA LEU A 44 1.27 1.50 -8.63
C LEU A 44 0.32 0.69 -7.75
N GLU A 45 -0.49 -0.20 -8.34
CA GLU A 45 -1.38 -1.11 -7.60
C GLU A 45 -0.59 -1.99 -6.63
N ALA A 46 0.49 -2.62 -7.09
CA ALA A 46 1.34 -3.46 -6.25
C ALA A 46 2.04 -2.66 -5.13
N ALA A 47 2.50 -1.44 -5.43
CA ALA A 47 3.08 -0.54 -4.43
C ALA A 47 2.04 -0.11 -3.39
N PHE A 48 0.82 0.20 -3.82
CA PHE A 48 -0.29 0.56 -2.95
C PHE A 48 -0.69 -0.60 -2.04
N GLU A 49 -0.82 -1.82 -2.61
CA GLU A 49 -1.13 -3.04 -1.86
C GLU A 49 -0.09 -3.30 -0.77
N ARG A 50 1.20 -3.14 -1.09
CA ARG A 50 2.31 -3.29 -0.13
C ARG A 50 2.20 -2.31 1.04
N CYS A 51 1.70 -1.09 0.83
CA CYS A 51 1.49 -0.10 1.89
C CYS A 51 0.22 -0.36 2.70
N ILE A 52 -0.88 -0.72 2.04
CA ILE A 52 -2.21 -0.77 2.67
C ILE A 52 -2.48 -2.11 3.36
N SER A 53 -1.88 -3.22 2.90
CA SER A 53 -2.11 -4.55 3.47
C SER A 53 -1.79 -4.59 4.97
N PRO A 54 -0.61 -4.14 5.46
CA PRO A 54 -0.32 -4.15 6.90
C PRO A 54 -1.27 -3.27 7.73
N ILE A 55 -1.69 -2.14 7.15
CA ILE A 55 -2.66 -1.23 7.79
C ILE A 55 -4.01 -1.93 7.93
N ASN A 56 -4.48 -2.58 6.87
CA ASN A 56 -5.75 -3.29 6.88
C ASN A 56 -5.71 -4.53 7.79
N ASP A 57 -4.59 -5.23 7.86
CA ASP A 57 -4.40 -6.34 8.79
C ASP A 57 -4.56 -5.88 10.25
N GLU A 58 -3.96 -4.75 10.60
CA GLU A 58 -4.09 -4.15 11.94
C GLU A 58 -5.51 -3.66 12.23
N ARG A 59 -6.15 -2.99 11.27
CA ARG A 59 -7.57 -2.59 11.36
C ARG A 59 -8.47 -3.80 11.59
N MET A 60 -8.28 -4.87 10.84
CA MET A 60 -9.03 -6.12 10.97
C MET A 60 -8.78 -6.79 12.32
N ARG A 61 -7.54 -6.76 12.83
CA ARG A 61 -7.21 -7.24 14.17
C ARG A 61 -7.98 -6.48 15.25
N ARG A 62 -8.03 -5.15 15.19
CA ARG A 62 -8.77 -4.30 16.14
C ARG A 62 -10.28 -4.53 16.06
N LEU A 63 -10.84 -4.63 14.86
CA LEU A 63 -12.26 -4.93 14.66
C LEU A 63 -12.65 -6.29 15.25
N ARG A 64 -11.82 -7.33 15.05
CA ARG A 64 -12.02 -8.66 15.65
C ARG A 64 -12.01 -8.60 17.18
N GLN A 65 -11.18 -7.76 17.79
CA GLN A 65 -11.18 -7.57 19.26
C GLN A 65 -12.49 -6.96 19.76
N LEU A 66 -13.02 -5.95 19.06
CA LEU A 66 -14.30 -5.35 19.42
C LEU A 66 -15.47 -6.34 19.32
N GLN A 67 -15.44 -7.23 18.32
CA GLN A 67 -16.46 -8.27 18.13
C GLN A 67 -16.49 -9.34 19.23
N GLN A 68 -15.41 -9.49 20.01
CA GLN A 68 -15.36 -10.46 21.11
C GLN A 68 -16.07 -9.97 22.38
N SER A 69 -16.50 -8.70 22.41
CA SER A 69 -17.21 -8.14 23.56
C SER A 69 -18.67 -8.62 23.65
N SER A 70 -19.19 -8.71 24.88
CA SER A 70 -20.56 -9.19 25.14
C SER A 70 -21.66 -8.19 24.76
N SER A 71 -21.30 -6.98 24.33
CA SER A 71 -22.24 -5.94 23.90
C SER A 71 -21.79 -5.37 22.55
N PRO A 72 -22.72 -4.94 21.68
CA PRO A 72 -22.34 -4.35 20.40
C PRO A 72 -21.39 -3.16 20.58
N PRO A 73 -20.30 -3.06 19.79
CA PRO A 73 -19.41 -1.91 19.86
C PRO A 73 -20.11 -0.63 19.40
N SER A 74 -19.75 0.50 20.00
CA SER A 74 -20.25 1.81 19.57
C SER A 74 -19.67 2.20 18.21
N VAL A 75 -20.34 3.10 17.48
CA VAL A 75 -19.84 3.65 16.21
C VAL A 75 -18.47 4.31 16.41
N GLU A 76 -18.29 5.03 17.52
CA GLU A 76 -17.00 5.65 17.85
C GLU A 76 -15.88 4.61 17.97
N ALA A 77 -16.14 3.47 18.64
CA ALA A 77 -15.15 2.41 18.79
C ALA A 77 -14.76 1.80 17.43
N ILE A 78 -15.73 1.60 16.54
CA ILE A 78 -15.49 1.09 15.18
C ILE A 78 -14.64 2.08 14.37
N VAL A 79 -14.97 3.37 14.43
CA VAL A 79 -14.21 4.42 13.73
C VAL A 79 -12.78 4.47 14.27
N ARG A 80 -12.57 4.48 15.59
CA ARG A 80 -11.24 4.44 16.21
C ARG A 80 -10.42 3.23 15.77
N ALA A 81 -11.01 2.04 15.73
CA ALA A 81 -10.35 0.83 15.24
C ALA A 81 -9.90 0.94 13.77
N PHE A 82 -10.51 1.81 12.97
CA PHE A 82 -10.18 2.03 11.56
C PHE A 82 -9.17 3.17 11.35
N VAL A 83 -9.30 4.29 12.08
CA VAL A 83 -8.52 5.51 11.84
C VAL A 83 -7.24 5.60 12.67
N ASP A 84 -7.26 5.06 13.89
CA ASP A 84 -6.09 5.05 14.75
C ASP A 84 -5.16 3.95 14.19
N LEU A 85 -3.93 4.31 13.81
CA LEU A 85 -2.87 3.38 13.39
C LEU A 85 -1.93 3.15 14.56
#